data_AF-A0A1N6HJ10-F1
#
_entry.id   AF-A0A1N6HJ10-F1
#
_cell.length_a   1.000
_cell.length_b   1.000
_cell.length_c   1.000
_cell.angle_alpha   90.00
_cell.angle_beta   90.00
_cell.angle_gamma   90.00
#
_symmetry.space_group_name_H-M   'P 1'
#
loop_
_entity.id
_entity.type
_entity.pdbx_description
1 polymer ?
#
loop_
_entity_poly.entity_id
_entity_poly.type
_entity_poly.pdbx_seq_one_letter_code
_entity_poly.pdbx_strand_id
1 'polypeptide(L)'
;MIDWDRVTRLRDDVGEDAFAEVKDMFVVETERVLSQFAAGGSGQWEEDFHSLKSSALNMGFEEVARLCQDAELRARTGAAGPADAAAVTASFKASMAAFEQGLAP
;
A
#
# COMPACT_ATOMS: atom_id res chain seq x y z
N MET A 1 2.64 6.80 -7.55
CA MET A 1 2.13 6.62 -8.92
C MET A 1 2.23 5.13 -9.25
N ILE A 2 1.39 4.64 -10.16
CA ILE A 2 1.12 3.20 -10.34
C ILE A 2 1.99 2.63 -11.47
N ASP A 3 2.69 1.53 -11.21
CA ASP A 3 3.33 0.66 -12.20
C ASP A 3 2.25 -0.20 -12.87
N TRP A 4 1.70 0.31 -13.98
CA TRP A 4 0.68 -0.39 -14.74
C TRP A 4 1.20 -1.67 -15.42
N ASP A 5 2.50 -1.74 -15.74
CA ASP A 5 3.07 -2.96 -16.29
C ASP A 5 3.06 -4.08 -15.24
N ARG A 6 3.32 -3.76 -13.95
CA ARG A 6 3.15 -4.71 -12.84
C ARG A 6 1.70 -5.12 -12.68
N VAL A 7 0.76 -4.19 -12.76
CA VAL A 7 -0.69 -4.48 -12.68
C VAL A 7 -1.11 -5.44 -13.79
N THR A 8 -0.72 -5.17 -15.03
CA THR A 8 -1.02 -6.04 -16.18
C THR A 8 -0.39 -7.42 -16.02
N ARG A 9 0.90 -7.50 -15.65
CA ARG A 9 1.56 -8.79 -15.38
C ARG A 9 0.85 -9.59 -14.29
N LEU A 10 0.51 -8.95 -13.17
CA LEU A 10 -0.20 -9.63 -12.09
C LEU A 10 -1.55 -10.17 -12.57
N ARG A 11 -2.31 -9.38 -13.32
CA ARG A 11 -3.59 -9.81 -13.92
C ARG A 11 -3.39 -10.96 -14.89
N ASP A 12 -2.35 -10.95 -15.71
CA ASP A 12 -2.06 -12.01 -16.68
C ASP A 12 -1.61 -13.30 -15.98
N ASP A 13 -0.86 -13.19 -14.87
CA ASP A 13 -0.35 -14.32 -14.09
C ASP A 13 -1.46 -15.05 -13.31
N VAL A 14 -2.41 -14.32 -12.72
CA VAL A 14 -3.49 -14.92 -11.90
C VAL A 14 -4.81 -15.10 -12.67
N GLY A 15 -5.01 -14.40 -13.77
CA GLY A 15 -6.27 -14.31 -14.50
C GLY A 15 -7.22 -13.24 -13.95
N GLU A 16 -8.16 -12.78 -14.78
CA GLU A 16 -9.05 -11.65 -14.48
C GLU A 16 -9.92 -11.88 -13.23
N ASP A 17 -10.53 -13.06 -13.09
CA ASP A 17 -11.39 -13.39 -11.94
C ASP A 17 -10.61 -13.41 -10.62
N ALA A 18 -9.41 -14.01 -10.62
CA ALA A 18 -8.56 -14.08 -9.44
C ALA A 18 -7.92 -12.73 -9.12
N PHE A 19 -7.68 -11.88 -10.12
CA PHE A 19 -7.12 -10.55 -9.92
C PHE A 19 -8.05 -9.67 -9.07
N ALA A 20 -9.37 -9.76 -9.29
CA ALA A 20 -10.35 -9.06 -8.47
C ALA A 20 -10.26 -9.48 -6.99
N GLU A 21 -10.13 -10.78 -6.72
CA GLU A 21 -9.97 -11.30 -5.35
C GLU A 21 -8.66 -10.83 -4.71
N VAL A 22 -7.55 -10.87 -5.46
CA VAL A 22 -6.23 -10.38 -4.99
C VAL A 22 -6.30 -8.90 -4.65
N LYS A 23 -6.96 -8.09 -5.48
CA LYS A 23 -7.19 -6.66 -5.23
C LYS A 23 -7.97 -6.45 -3.94
N ASP A 24 -9.10 -7.15 -3.77
CA ASP A 24 -9.97 -6.95 -2.62
C ASP A 24 -9.26 -7.36 -1.31
N MET A 25 -8.52 -8.48 -1.33
CA MET A 25 -7.71 -8.91 -0.18
C MET A 25 -6.63 -7.88 0.16
N PHE A 26 -5.96 -7.32 -0.85
CA PHE A 26 -4.97 -6.26 -0.69
C PHE A 26 -5.58 -5.01 -0.03
N VAL A 27 -6.76 -4.58 -0.48
CA VAL A 27 -7.45 -3.40 0.06
C VAL A 27 -7.81 -3.65 1.52
N VAL A 28 -8.45 -4.79 1.83
CA VAL A 28 -8.85 -5.13 3.20
C VAL A 28 -7.66 -5.12 4.15
N GLU A 29 -6.55 -5.76 3.77
CA GLU A 29 -5.37 -5.84 4.63
C GLU A 29 -4.69 -4.47 4.81
N THR A 30 -4.63 -3.67 3.75
CA THR A 30 -4.05 -2.33 3.82
C THR A 30 -4.92 -1.42 4.70
N GLU A 31 -6.24 -1.42 4.52
CA GLU A 31 -7.17 -0.62 5.31
C GLU A 31 -7.15 -0.99 6.80
N ARG A 32 -6.92 -2.27 7.13
CA ARG A 32 -6.73 -2.72 8.51
C ARG A 32 -5.57 -1.98 9.19
N VAL A 33 -4.41 -1.90 8.52
CA VAL A 33 -3.23 -1.21 9.05
C VAL A 33 -3.44 0.31 9.08
N LEU A 34 -4.05 0.89 8.04
CA LEU A 34 -4.33 2.33 8.02
C LEU A 34 -5.34 2.75 9.10
N SER A 35 -6.28 1.87 9.43
CA SER A 35 -7.23 2.10 10.54
C SER A 35 -6.52 2.11 11.89
N GLN A 36 -5.52 1.24 12.10
CA GLN A 36 -4.67 1.27 13.28
C GLN A 36 -3.87 2.58 13.38
N PHE A 37 -3.31 3.05 12.27
CA PHE A 37 -2.62 4.34 12.22
C PHE A 37 -3.54 5.50 12.60
N ALA A 38 -4.79 5.49 12.10
CA ALA A 38 -5.79 6.50 12.44
C ALA A 38 -6.21 6.46 13.93
N ALA A 39 -6.14 5.30 14.57
CA ALA A 39 -6.49 5.12 15.99
C ALA A 39 -5.42 5.60 16.99
N GLY A 40 -4.33 6.21 16.52
CA GLY A 40 -3.33 6.84 17.39
C GLY A 40 -1.93 6.25 17.30
N GLY A 41 -1.68 5.34 16.34
CA GLY A 41 -0.34 4.92 15.96
C GLY A 41 -0.13 3.41 15.99
N SER A 42 1.08 3.00 15.66
CA SER A 42 1.51 1.61 15.66
C SER A 42 2.42 1.31 16.86
N GLY A 43 2.27 0.11 17.42
CA GLY A 43 3.23 -0.46 18.37
C GLY A 43 4.47 -1.07 17.70
N GLN A 44 4.44 -1.27 16.37
CA GLN A 44 5.48 -1.93 15.59
C GLN A 44 5.65 -1.24 14.22
N TRP A 45 6.02 0.03 14.24
CA TRP A 45 6.13 0.86 13.04
C TRP A 45 6.92 0.21 11.90
N GLU A 46 8.04 -0.44 12.20
CA GLU A 46 8.86 -1.09 11.18
C GLU A 46 8.11 -2.22 10.47
N GLU A 47 7.48 -3.12 11.23
CA GLU A 47 6.75 -4.26 10.67
C GLU A 47 5.54 -3.82 9.85
N ASP A 48 4.81 -2.81 10.34
CA ASP A 48 3.63 -2.29 9.64
C ASP A 48 4.02 -1.63 8.31
N PHE A 49 5.06 -0.79 8.30
CA PHE A 49 5.54 -0.19 7.06
C PHE A 49 6.16 -1.22 6.12
N HIS A 50 6.86 -2.23 6.63
CA HIS A 50 7.39 -3.32 5.81
C HIS A 50 6.29 -4.12 5.12
N SER A 51 5.22 -4.45 5.86
CA SER A 51 4.07 -5.18 5.34
C SER A 51 3.34 -4.37 4.28
N LEU A 52 3.06 -3.09 4.55
CA LEU A 52 2.44 -2.16 3.60
C LEU A 52 3.28 -1.97 2.33
N LYS A 53 4.61 -1.88 2.45
CA LYS A 53 5.52 -1.79 1.30
C LYS A 53 5.38 -3.02 0.40
N SER A 54 5.44 -4.22 0.97
CA SER A 54 5.34 -5.48 0.22
C SER A 54 3.99 -5.59 -0.49
N SER A 55 2.92 -5.24 0.22
CA SER A 55 1.56 -5.17 -0.32
C SER A 55 1.46 -4.20 -1.51
N ALA A 56 1.99 -2.98 -1.35
CA ALA A 56 1.97 -1.94 -2.37
C ALA A 56 2.76 -2.33 -3.63
N LEU A 57 3.95 -2.93 -3.47
CA LEU A 57 4.74 -3.42 -4.60
C LEU A 57 4.01 -4.51 -5.39
N ASN A 58 3.25 -5.37 -4.70
CA ASN A 58 2.52 -6.43 -5.37
C ASN A 58 1.47 -5.85 -6.34
N MET A 59 0.76 -4.80 -5.91
CA MET A 59 -0.25 -4.08 -6.70
C MET A 59 0.30 -2.99 -7.62
N GLY A 60 1.63 -2.79 -7.66
CA GLY A 60 2.25 -1.73 -8.47
C GLY A 60 2.10 -0.32 -7.91
N PHE A 61 1.76 -0.13 -6.63
CA PHE A 61 1.62 1.19 -6.02
C PHE A 61 2.98 1.76 -5.59
N GLU A 62 3.84 2.11 -6.56
CA GLU A 62 5.26 2.44 -6.33
C GLU A 62 5.47 3.56 -5.31
N GLU A 63 4.67 4.63 -5.35
CA GLU A 63 4.85 5.74 -4.41
C GLU A 63 4.45 5.35 -2.99
N VAL A 64 3.43 4.50 -2.84
CA VAL A 64 3.06 3.96 -1.53
C VAL A 64 4.21 3.09 -1.01
N ALA A 65 4.76 2.21 -1.86
CA ALA A 65 5.91 1.38 -1.51
C ALA A 65 7.13 2.22 -1.11
N ARG A 66 7.42 3.31 -1.84
CA ARG A 66 8.55 4.21 -1.54
C ARG A 66 8.37 4.91 -0.19
N LEU A 67 7.19 5.46 0.08
CA LEU A 67 6.89 6.10 1.37
C LEU A 67 6.96 5.10 2.53
N CYS A 68 6.46 3.88 2.32
CA CYS A 68 6.59 2.80 3.31
C CYS A 68 8.05 2.42 3.54
N GLN A 69 8.89 2.36 2.50
CA GLN A 69 10.32 2.08 2.65
C GLN A 69 11.06 3.16 3.45
N ASP A 70 10.80 4.44 3.16
CA ASP A 70 11.39 5.57 3.89
C ASP A 70 10.93 5.57 5.36
N ALA A 71 9.68 5.20 5.60
CA ALA A 71 9.12 5.09 6.94
C ALA A 71 9.67 3.88 7.71
N GLU A 72 9.82 2.72 7.06
CA GLU A 72 10.44 1.51 7.60
C GLU A 72 11.88 1.79 8.06
N LEU A 73 12.68 2.47 7.23
CA LEU A 73 14.06 2.81 7.58
C LEU A 73 14.13 3.73 8.80
N ARG A 74 13.24 4.73 8.88
CA ARG A 74 13.19 5.63 10.05
C ARG A 74 12.63 4.92 11.29
N ALA A 75 11.78 3.91 11.13
CA ALA A 75 11.27 3.12 12.24
C ALA A 75 12.39 2.33 12.94
N ARG A 76 13.38 1.83 12.18
CA ARG A 76 14.58 1.16 12.73
C ARG A 76 15.38 2.02 13.69
N THR A 77 15.32 3.34 13.53
CA THR A 77 15.99 4.31 14.42
C THR A 77 15.04 4.97 15.41
N GLY A 78 13.79 4.50 15.52
CA GLY A 78 12.76 5.08 16.40
C GLY A 78 12.24 6.44 15.96
N ALA A 79 12.48 6.84 14.71
CA ALA A 79 12.14 8.17 14.17
C ALA A 79 10.86 8.18 13.34
N ALA A 80 10.26 7.03 13.06
CA ALA A 80 8.97 6.97 12.39
C ALA A 80 7.81 7.25 13.36
N GLY A 81 6.70 7.74 12.82
CA GLY A 81 5.52 8.04 13.62
C GLY A 81 4.30 8.49 12.81
N PRO A 82 3.36 9.21 13.45
CA PRO A 82 2.08 9.57 12.86
C PRO A 82 2.16 10.36 11.55
N ALA A 83 3.20 11.17 11.35
CA ALA A 83 3.39 11.93 10.11
C ALA A 83 3.61 11.01 8.90
N ASP A 84 4.23 9.86 9.11
CA ASP A 84 4.56 8.90 8.05
C ASP A 84 3.39 8.01 7.73
N ALA A 85 2.68 7.59 8.78
CA ALA A 85 1.35 7.02 8.65
C ALA A 85 0.43 7.92 7.82
N ALA A 86 0.40 9.23 8.10
CA ALA A 86 -0.43 10.18 7.36
C ALA A 86 0.02 10.31 5.89
N ALA A 87 1.32 10.36 5.62
CA ALA A 87 1.86 10.42 4.27
C ALA A 87 1.51 9.16 3.45
N VAL A 88 1.73 7.98 4.02
CA VAL A 88 1.37 6.69 3.42
C VAL A 88 -0.14 6.60 3.19
N THR A 89 -0.96 6.99 4.17
CA THR A 89 -2.43 7.00 4.05
C THR A 89 -2.90 7.90 2.90
N ALA A 90 -2.34 9.11 2.79
CA ALA A 90 -2.70 10.03 1.72
C ALA A 90 -2.31 9.48 0.35
N SER A 91 -1.10 8.93 0.22
CA SER A 91 -0.65 8.31 -1.02
C SER A 91 -1.46 7.09 -1.39
N PHE A 92 -1.86 6.26 -0.43
CA PHE A 92 -2.70 5.08 -0.69
C PHE A 92 -4.06 5.49 -1.27
N LYS A 93 -4.73 6.47 -0.65
CA LYS A 93 -6.01 7.00 -1.14
C LYS A 93 -5.89 7.56 -2.55
N ALA A 94 -4.81 8.31 -2.83
CA ALA A 94 -4.57 8.85 -4.17
C ALA A 94 -4.31 7.74 -5.21
N SER A 95 -3.52 6.71 -4.85
CA SER A 95 -3.27 5.56 -5.71
C SER A 95 -4.54 4.75 -5.98
N MET A 96 -5.39 4.49 -4.98
CA MET A 96 -6.66 3.80 -5.17
C MET A 96 -7.59 4.58 -6.10
N ALA A 97 -7.71 5.90 -5.93
CA ALA A 97 -8.53 6.72 -6.82
C ALA A 97 -8.03 6.69 -8.27
N ALA A 98 -6.72 6.70 -8.49
CA ALA A 98 -6.12 6.58 -9.82
C ALA A 98 -6.26 5.16 -10.40
N PHE A 99 -6.17 4.13 -9.54
CA PHE A 99 -6.28 2.74 -9.93
C PHE A 99 -7.70 2.41 -10.43
N GLU A 100 -8.72 2.83 -9.69
CA GLU A 100 -10.13 2.66 -10.10
C GLU A 100 -10.46 3.45 -11.38
N GLN A 101 -9.84 4.62 -11.60
CA GLN A 101 -9.99 5.37 -12.86
C GLN A 101 -9.30 4.70 -14.05
N GLY A 102 -8.11 4.11 -13.83
CA GLY A 102 -7.35 3.45 -14.89
C GLY A 102 -7.84 2.04 -15.23
N LEU A 103 -8.63 1.41 -14.36
CA LEU A 103 -9.35 0.16 -14.63
C LEU A 103 -10.72 0.37 -15.29
N ALA A 104 -11.20 1.61 -15.42
CA ALA A 104 -12.46 1.87 -16.12
C ALA A 104 -12.35 1.41 -17.59
N PRO A 105 -13.37 0.70 -18.11
CA PRO A 105 -13.35 0.11 -19.46
C PRO A 105 -13.30 1.14 -20.59
#